data_AF-A0A3E1EAI4-F1
#
_entry.id   AF-A0A3E1EAI4-F1
#
_cell.length_a   1.000
_cell.length_b   1.000
_cell.length_c   1.000
_cell.angle_alpha   90.00
_cell.angle_beta   90.00
_cell.angle_gamma   90.00
#
_symmetry.space_group_name_H-M   'P 1'
#
loop_
_entity.id
_entity.type
_entity.pdbx_description
1 polymer ?
#
loop_
_entity_poly.entity_id
_entity_poly.type
_entity_poly.pdbx_seq_one_letter_code
_entity_poly.pdbx_strand_id
1 'polypeptide(L)'
;MSAIGQSARRILTGVGYVGSVVAPLLLLVDLPANLPQDWSNHLWMIGYYGDYFRAHGSLPTVMNTGPAVGLAQPVFYAWLFYPWLGILAAATGAALAVRVAVLAMLAGQFIALVSTGRKIFGESRLAYVVAVSMVWGTYSLTNLYSRGALAEYFATGFFVTALAWGTGAVVAGDRPSRWFQGWLAGFFLLLTAGTHAPTAVLAAAFVAMLAIGGGLASGRAAYRQCMGRGALFAAGGFFAGAIIVAPWVYANGLFARKLSLVRSGSAFIFIPEKCDTLWGRLAPFPYDASAAENGISGLGTAYLEAPINLVLLGLLLWNLELCRRNRADGMVPGAGSRTGKTILVLACGWFLFLGLLSVSPWFAGFFQGLAPYVQYVYRLVSHCSAALLVAVFASGAWVARQGGYRRHSHETSLIAGVCLTVAILGLGIKLQHASVVIAAEGDRPASVARRQREVVPDYTVPASVRELTDAERRGAAAVSFPVGGERGESWRSGLNPSRSTPRRLGSDECGGFPLAKAGKRPAGVKRGPLGASGSFFGRLFAAGPERTPRGLAAGPDLGAAEPALAGGVCPGPAGHARLGHGAPVWPAHRRGAYLILPSVRAAEPTP
;
A
#
# COMPACT_ATOMS: atom_id res chain seq x y z
N MET A 1 -22.69 -26.49 -32.75
CA MET A 1 -21.53 -26.14 -31.89
C MET A 1 -21.99 -26.21 -30.44
N SER A 2 -21.37 -27.11 -29.67
CA SER A 2 -22.01 -27.91 -28.63
C SER A 2 -21.91 -27.32 -27.20
N ALA A 3 -22.78 -27.80 -26.30
CA ALA A 3 -22.75 -27.51 -24.87
C ALA A 3 -21.35 -27.73 -24.23
N ILE A 4 -20.58 -28.66 -24.78
CA ILE A 4 -19.17 -28.94 -24.40
C ILE A 4 -18.31 -27.67 -24.52
N GLY A 5 -18.50 -26.85 -25.55
CA GLY A 5 -17.75 -25.60 -25.74
C GLY A 5 -18.09 -24.51 -24.72
N GLN A 6 -19.33 -24.45 -24.24
CA GLN A 6 -19.73 -23.48 -23.21
C GLN A 6 -19.16 -23.86 -21.84
N SER A 7 -19.18 -25.15 -21.49
CA SER A 7 -18.59 -25.66 -20.25
C SER A 7 -17.08 -25.43 -20.20
N ALA A 8 -16.36 -25.79 -21.28
CA ALA A 8 -14.92 -25.56 -21.37
C ALA A 8 -14.56 -24.07 -21.22
N ARG A 9 -15.31 -23.17 -21.86
CA ARG A 9 -15.09 -21.72 -21.75
C ARG A 9 -15.32 -21.20 -20.32
N ARG A 10 -16.34 -21.69 -19.62
CA ARG A 10 -16.58 -21.33 -18.21
C ARG A 10 -15.45 -21.80 -17.31
N ILE A 11 -14.97 -23.03 -17.50
CA ILE A 11 -13.84 -23.59 -16.75
C ILE A 11 -12.58 -22.76 -16.97
N LEU A 12 -12.20 -22.50 -18.23
CA LEU A 12 -11.02 -21.68 -18.55
C LEU A 12 -11.12 -20.26 -17.98
N THR A 13 -12.32 -19.68 -17.98
CA THR A 13 -12.56 -18.37 -17.36
C THR A 13 -12.36 -18.43 -15.83
N GLY A 14 -12.89 -19.47 -15.19
CA GLY A 14 -12.70 -19.70 -13.76
C GLY A 14 -11.23 -19.88 -13.39
N VAL A 15 -10.50 -20.71 -14.14
CA VAL A 15 -9.05 -20.91 -13.97
C VAL A 15 -8.29 -19.61 -14.15
N GLY A 16 -8.60 -18.81 -15.17
CA GLY A 16 -7.98 -17.50 -15.36
C GLY A 16 -8.23 -16.54 -14.19
N TYR A 17 -9.42 -16.58 -13.58
CA TYR A 17 -9.76 -15.72 -12.44
C TYR A 17 -9.01 -16.15 -11.19
N VAL A 18 -8.97 -17.44 -10.90
CA VAL A 18 -8.18 -17.98 -9.78
C VAL A 18 -6.70 -17.68 -10.00
N GLY A 19 -6.17 -17.94 -11.19
CA GLY A 19 -4.78 -17.64 -11.55
C GLY A 19 -4.44 -16.16 -11.38
N SER A 20 -5.36 -15.24 -11.70
CA SER A 20 -5.15 -13.80 -11.53
C SER A 20 -4.97 -13.37 -10.08
N VAL A 21 -5.65 -14.04 -9.15
CA VAL A 21 -5.54 -13.78 -7.71
C VAL A 21 -4.34 -14.49 -7.10
N VAL A 22 -4.05 -15.72 -7.55
CA VAL A 22 -2.98 -16.57 -6.98
C VAL A 22 -1.59 -16.21 -7.52
N ALA A 23 -1.45 -15.83 -8.78
CA ALA A 23 -0.16 -15.50 -9.39
C ALA A 23 0.66 -14.44 -8.60
N PRO A 24 0.09 -13.31 -8.15
CA PRO A 24 0.84 -12.33 -7.33
C PRO A 24 1.16 -12.85 -5.93
N LEU A 25 0.69 -14.03 -5.51
CA LEU A 25 0.93 -14.64 -4.19
C LEU A 25 1.96 -15.77 -4.21
N LEU A 26 2.53 -16.12 -5.37
CA LEU A 26 3.38 -17.30 -5.51
C LEU A 26 4.53 -17.33 -4.51
N LEU A 27 5.16 -16.18 -4.24
CA LEU A 27 6.27 -16.07 -3.29
C LEU A 27 5.81 -16.03 -1.81
N LEU A 28 4.51 -15.82 -1.56
CA LEU A 28 3.94 -15.86 -0.21
C LEU A 28 3.51 -17.26 0.22
N VAL A 29 3.52 -18.26 -0.68
CA VAL A 29 3.19 -19.65 -0.32
C VAL A 29 4.23 -20.23 0.64
N ASP A 30 5.49 -19.81 0.52
CA ASP A 30 6.55 -20.14 1.46
C ASP A 30 6.33 -19.37 2.78
N LEU A 31 5.82 -20.06 3.80
CA LEU A 31 5.54 -19.47 5.12
C LEU A 31 6.82 -19.00 5.84
N PRO A 32 7.93 -19.77 5.81
CA PRO A 32 9.24 -19.33 6.27
C PRO A 32 9.80 -18.08 5.60
N ALA A 33 9.42 -17.80 4.35
CA ALA A 33 9.95 -16.64 3.63
C ALA A 33 9.71 -15.35 4.41
N ASN A 34 10.81 -14.65 4.69
CA ASN A 34 10.81 -13.33 5.29
C ASN A 34 11.06 -12.30 4.19
N LEU A 35 10.23 -11.26 4.15
CA LEU A 35 10.39 -10.18 3.18
C LEU A 35 11.21 -9.03 3.79
N PRO A 36 11.78 -8.16 2.95
CA PRO A 36 12.72 -7.13 3.39
C PRO A 36 12.06 -6.02 4.21
N GLN A 37 12.92 -5.20 4.83
CA GLN A 37 12.59 -3.94 5.50
C GLN A 37 11.47 -4.06 6.55
N ASP A 38 10.26 -3.59 6.21
CA ASP A 38 9.18 -3.38 7.18
C ASP A 38 8.38 -4.66 7.44
N TRP A 39 8.55 -5.71 6.64
CA TRP A 39 7.75 -6.93 6.77
C TRP A 39 7.89 -7.57 8.15
N SER A 40 9.12 -7.71 8.64
CA SER A 40 9.39 -8.28 9.97
C SER A 40 8.79 -7.42 11.10
N ASN A 41 8.83 -6.09 10.95
CA ASN A 41 8.20 -5.15 11.88
C ASN A 41 6.68 -5.35 11.90
N HIS A 42 6.03 -5.48 10.73
CA HIS A 42 4.60 -5.76 10.67
C HIS A 42 4.23 -7.12 11.25
N LEU A 43 4.98 -8.18 10.95
CA LEU A 43 4.74 -9.51 11.55
C LEU A 43 4.88 -9.46 13.07
N TRP A 44 5.89 -8.77 13.58
CA TRP A 44 6.08 -8.62 15.02
C TRP A 44 4.91 -7.87 15.65
N MET A 45 4.47 -6.74 15.07
CA MET A 45 3.31 -6.00 15.59
C MET A 45 2.04 -6.85 15.58
N ILE A 46 1.74 -7.53 14.47
CA ILE A 46 0.57 -8.40 14.35
C ILE A 46 0.65 -9.54 15.38
N GLY A 47 1.83 -10.14 15.56
CA GLY A 47 2.09 -11.16 16.57
C GLY A 47 1.88 -10.64 17.98
N TYR A 48 2.38 -9.45 18.30
CA TYR A 48 2.19 -8.79 19.59
C TYR A 48 0.70 -8.63 19.91
N TYR A 49 -0.10 -8.11 18.97
CA TYR A 49 -1.55 -8.00 19.16
C TYR A 49 -2.22 -9.36 19.37
N GLY A 50 -1.82 -10.38 18.60
CA GLY A 50 -2.38 -11.73 18.73
C GLY A 50 -2.05 -12.38 20.06
N ASP A 51 -0.80 -12.34 20.49
CA ASP A 51 -0.35 -12.90 21.77
C ASP A 51 -1.01 -12.16 22.94
N TYR A 52 -1.10 -10.82 22.86
CA TYR A 52 -1.77 -10.01 23.86
C TYR A 52 -3.27 -10.35 23.96
N PHE A 53 -3.95 -10.49 22.81
CA PHE A 53 -5.37 -10.85 22.77
C PHE A 53 -5.62 -12.26 23.34
N ARG A 54 -4.77 -13.25 23.03
CA ARG A 54 -4.87 -14.59 23.64
C ARG A 54 -4.74 -14.55 25.16
N ALA A 55 -3.85 -13.72 25.69
CA ALA A 55 -3.58 -13.67 27.11
C ALA A 55 -4.62 -12.84 27.90
N HIS A 56 -5.17 -11.78 27.31
CA HIS A 56 -6.00 -10.80 28.04
C HIS A 56 -7.45 -10.70 27.55
N GLY A 57 -7.81 -11.33 26.42
CA GLY A 57 -9.14 -11.18 25.80
C GLY A 57 -9.47 -9.77 25.32
N SER A 58 -8.48 -8.87 25.27
CA SER A 58 -8.61 -7.47 24.88
C SER A 58 -7.44 -7.07 23.98
N LEU A 59 -7.55 -5.93 23.29
CA LEU A 59 -6.52 -5.42 22.39
C LEU A 59 -5.62 -4.41 23.13
N PRO A 60 -4.30 -4.41 22.86
CA PRO A 60 -3.39 -3.48 23.52
C PRO A 60 -3.64 -2.04 23.07
N THR A 61 -3.74 -1.12 24.03
CA THR A 61 -3.80 0.33 23.79
C THR A 61 -2.41 0.97 23.74
N VAL A 62 -1.39 0.29 24.29
CA VAL A 62 0.03 0.63 24.23
C VAL A 62 0.86 -0.64 24.04
N MET A 63 2.05 -0.51 23.44
CA MET A 63 3.01 -1.60 23.37
C MET A 63 4.05 -1.49 24.48
N ASN A 64 4.29 -2.60 25.18
CA ASN A 64 5.29 -2.73 26.23
C ASN A 64 6.33 -3.75 25.77
N THR A 65 7.49 -3.24 25.39
CA THR A 65 8.62 -4.02 24.91
C THR A 65 9.82 -3.82 25.85
N GLY A 66 10.77 -4.75 25.82
CA GLY A 66 12.02 -4.59 26.59
C GLY A 66 12.74 -3.25 26.36
N PRO A 67 12.94 -2.77 25.12
CA PRO A 67 13.60 -1.49 24.88
C PRO A 67 12.72 -0.26 25.15
N ALA A 68 11.39 -0.41 25.16
CA ALA A 68 10.47 0.72 25.35
C ALA A 68 9.11 0.29 25.91
N VAL A 69 8.66 0.98 26.95
CA VAL A 69 7.36 0.79 27.61
C VAL A 69 6.43 1.95 27.27
N GLY A 70 5.14 1.66 27.06
CA GLY A 70 4.13 2.69 26.82
C GLY A 70 4.16 3.27 25.41
N LEU A 71 4.65 2.53 24.41
CA LEU A 71 4.64 2.99 23.03
C LEU A 71 3.20 3.10 22.53
N ALA A 72 2.75 4.32 22.24
CA ALA A 72 1.39 4.61 21.79
C ALA A 72 1.17 4.34 20.28
N GLN A 73 2.07 3.60 19.63
CA GLN A 73 1.96 3.21 18.22
C GLN A 73 0.60 2.60 17.85
N PRO A 74 -0.03 1.73 18.68
CA PRO A 74 -1.39 1.23 18.45
C PRO A 74 -2.44 2.27 18.09
N VAL A 75 -2.27 3.49 18.61
CA VAL A 75 -3.24 4.57 18.47
C VAL A 75 -2.99 5.38 17.20
N PHE A 76 -1.74 5.54 16.76
CA PHE A 76 -1.41 6.48 15.68
C PHE A 76 -1.19 5.82 14.32
N TYR A 77 -0.70 4.58 14.28
CA TYR A 77 -0.33 3.91 13.03
C TYR A 77 -1.07 2.59 12.83
N ALA A 78 -1.74 2.46 11.68
CA ALA A 78 -2.49 1.28 11.28
C ALA A 78 -3.45 0.75 12.37
N TRP A 79 -4.18 1.69 13.00
CA TRP A 79 -4.96 1.47 14.21
C TRP A 79 -6.13 0.49 14.06
N LEU A 80 -6.65 0.26 12.84
CA LEU A 80 -7.57 -0.87 12.57
C LEU A 80 -6.82 -2.10 12.08
N PHE A 81 -5.77 -1.92 11.30
CA PHE A 81 -5.06 -3.01 10.64
C PHE A 81 -4.45 -4.01 11.63
N TYR A 82 -3.68 -3.53 12.62
CA TYR A 82 -3.03 -4.44 13.57
C TYR A 82 -4.01 -5.16 14.50
N PRO A 83 -5.05 -4.51 15.05
CA PRO A 83 -6.07 -5.25 15.82
C PRO A 83 -6.73 -6.38 15.05
N TRP A 84 -7.22 -6.12 13.83
CA TRP A 84 -7.94 -7.14 13.05
C TRP A 84 -7.02 -8.31 12.70
N LEU A 85 -5.81 -8.04 12.25
CA LEU A 85 -4.84 -9.10 11.96
C LEU A 85 -4.31 -9.77 13.21
N GLY A 86 -4.24 -9.06 14.33
CA GLY A 86 -3.88 -9.60 15.63
C GLY A 86 -4.88 -10.63 16.11
N ILE A 87 -6.18 -10.35 16.01
CA ILE A 87 -7.24 -11.32 16.32
C ILE A 87 -7.08 -12.57 15.44
N LEU A 88 -6.82 -12.42 14.14
CA LEU A 88 -6.57 -13.56 13.26
C LEU A 88 -5.28 -14.31 13.64
N ALA A 89 -4.22 -13.59 13.99
CA ALA A 89 -2.94 -14.13 14.43
C ALA A 89 -3.04 -14.83 15.80
N ALA A 90 -4.01 -14.47 16.63
CA ALA A 90 -4.33 -15.19 17.85
C ALA A 90 -4.75 -16.64 17.55
N ALA A 91 -5.33 -16.94 16.38
CA ALA A 91 -5.66 -18.31 15.99
C ALA A 91 -4.58 -18.97 15.12
N THR A 92 -3.92 -18.20 14.25
CA THR A 92 -3.15 -18.74 13.12
C THR A 92 -1.65 -18.42 13.14
N GLY A 93 -1.21 -17.53 14.03
CA GLY A 93 0.11 -16.91 13.98
C GLY A 93 0.19 -15.77 12.95
N ALA A 94 1.09 -14.81 13.19
CA ALA A 94 1.17 -13.58 12.40
C ALA A 94 1.47 -13.83 10.90
N ALA A 95 2.37 -14.77 10.61
CA ALA A 95 2.81 -15.06 9.25
C ALA A 95 1.67 -15.58 8.35
N LEU A 96 0.84 -16.49 8.88
CA LEU A 96 -0.31 -17.02 8.16
C LEU A 96 -1.45 -15.98 8.10
N ALA A 97 -1.69 -15.26 9.21
CA ALA A 97 -2.71 -14.21 9.27
C ALA A 97 -2.51 -13.15 8.18
N VAL A 98 -1.28 -12.65 7.99
CA VAL A 98 -0.97 -11.68 6.92
C VAL A 98 -1.25 -12.27 5.55
N ARG A 99 -0.79 -13.49 5.27
CA ARG A 99 -0.95 -14.12 3.95
C ARG A 99 -2.41 -14.37 3.59
N VAL A 100 -3.20 -14.83 4.55
CA VAL A 100 -4.66 -14.97 4.41
C VAL A 100 -5.31 -13.62 4.13
N ALA A 101 -4.89 -12.57 4.84
CA ALA A 101 -5.41 -11.23 4.62
C ALA A 101 -5.03 -10.66 3.24
N VAL A 102 -3.80 -10.89 2.77
CA VAL A 102 -3.34 -10.47 1.43
C VAL A 102 -4.18 -11.18 0.36
N LEU A 103 -4.38 -12.51 0.49
CA LEU A 103 -5.26 -13.27 -0.40
C LEU A 103 -6.69 -12.71 -0.41
N ALA A 104 -7.27 -12.47 0.77
CA ALA A 104 -8.63 -11.95 0.89
C ALA A 104 -8.77 -10.55 0.27
N MET A 105 -7.78 -9.68 0.47
CA MET A 105 -7.76 -8.34 -0.10
C MET A 105 -7.65 -8.40 -1.64
N LEU A 106 -6.73 -9.19 -2.19
CA LEU A 106 -6.59 -9.33 -3.65
C LEU A 106 -7.84 -9.93 -4.29
N ALA A 107 -8.44 -10.95 -3.67
CA ALA A 107 -9.69 -11.54 -4.14
C ALA A 107 -10.83 -10.51 -4.12
N GLY A 108 -10.99 -9.77 -3.02
CA GLY A 108 -12.00 -8.72 -2.88
C GLY A 108 -11.82 -7.60 -3.92
N GLN A 109 -10.58 -7.15 -4.13
CA GLN A 109 -10.23 -6.14 -5.12
C GLN A 109 -10.53 -6.63 -6.54
N PHE A 110 -10.12 -7.85 -6.89
CA PHE A 110 -10.36 -8.45 -8.20
C PHE A 110 -11.86 -8.57 -8.48
N ILE A 111 -12.64 -9.10 -7.52
CA ILE A 111 -14.09 -9.26 -7.64
C ILE A 111 -14.77 -7.90 -7.86
N ALA A 112 -14.40 -6.89 -7.09
CA ALA A 112 -14.94 -5.54 -7.22
C ALA A 112 -14.67 -4.96 -8.62
N LEU A 113 -13.43 -5.07 -9.10
CA LEU A 113 -13.01 -4.54 -10.40
C LEU A 113 -13.68 -5.27 -11.58
N VAL A 114 -13.73 -6.61 -11.56
CA VAL A 114 -14.40 -7.38 -12.63
C VAL A 114 -15.91 -7.13 -12.62
N SER A 115 -16.54 -7.11 -11.43
CA SER A 115 -17.98 -6.87 -11.30
C SER A 115 -18.38 -5.49 -11.83
N THR A 116 -17.67 -4.45 -11.40
CA THR A 116 -17.90 -3.08 -11.87
C THR A 116 -17.53 -2.91 -13.34
N GLY A 117 -16.38 -3.42 -13.77
CA GLY A 117 -15.94 -3.35 -15.16
C GLY A 117 -16.93 -3.99 -16.13
N ARG A 118 -17.51 -5.14 -15.78
CA ARG A 118 -18.54 -5.80 -16.62
C ARG A 118 -19.79 -4.93 -16.78
N LYS A 119 -20.24 -4.25 -15.72
CA LYS A 119 -21.37 -3.32 -15.77
C LYS A 119 -21.08 -2.10 -16.65
N ILE A 120 -19.83 -1.63 -16.63
CA ILE A 120 -19.39 -0.43 -17.36
C ILE A 120 -19.15 -0.72 -18.84
N PHE A 121 -18.31 -1.71 -19.14
CA PHE A 121 -17.84 -1.95 -20.50
C PHE A 121 -18.82 -2.80 -21.31
N GLY A 122 -19.66 -3.61 -20.65
CA GLY A 122 -20.46 -4.66 -21.31
C GLY A 122 -19.61 -5.79 -21.89
N GLU A 123 -18.29 -5.75 -21.69
CA GLU A 123 -17.30 -6.68 -22.24
C GLU A 123 -16.47 -7.30 -21.12
N SER A 124 -16.56 -8.63 -20.97
CA SER A 124 -15.87 -9.33 -19.87
C SER A 124 -14.34 -9.32 -20.03
N ARG A 125 -13.82 -9.22 -21.26
CA ARG A 125 -12.38 -9.17 -21.53
C ARG A 125 -11.75 -7.89 -21.00
N LEU A 126 -12.34 -6.74 -21.30
CA LEU A 126 -11.86 -5.45 -20.80
C LEU A 126 -11.93 -5.37 -19.27
N ALA A 127 -13.04 -5.84 -18.68
CA ALA A 127 -13.19 -5.90 -17.23
C ALA A 127 -12.08 -6.74 -16.57
N TYR A 128 -11.74 -7.87 -17.19
CA TYR A 128 -10.64 -8.73 -16.73
C TYR A 128 -9.28 -8.03 -16.85
N VAL A 129 -8.96 -7.42 -18.00
CA VAL A 129 -7.67 -6.72 -18.18
C VAL A 129 -7.48 -5.58 -17.18
N VAL A 130 -8.53 -4.78 -16.93
CA VAL A 130 -8.51 -3.73 -15.91
C VAL A 130 -8.31 -4.29 -14.50
N ALA A 131 -8.98 -5.40 -14.18
CA ALA A 131 -8.84 -6.02 -12.86
C ALA A 131 -7.42 -6.56 -12.64
N VAL A 132 -6.91 -7.29 -13.61
CA VAL A 132 -5.57 -7.88 -13.62
C VAL A 132 -4.50 -6.80 -13.54
N SER A 133 -4.60 -5.72 -14.33
CA SER A 133 -3.59 -4.67 -14.33
C SER A 133 -3.49 -3.94 -12.99
N MET A 134 -4.58 -3.85 -12.23
CA MET A 134 -4.58 -3.26 -10.89
C MET A 134 -4.06 -4.22 -9.83
N VAL A 135 -4.49 -5.48 -9.87
CA VAL A 135 -4.05 -6.54 -8.93
C VAL A 135 -2.56 -6.83 -9.09
N TRP A 136 -2.04 -6.77 -10.32
CA TRP A 136 -0.62 -6.96 -10.63
C TRP A 136 0.16 -5.65 -10.72
N GLY A 137 -0.38 -4.54 -10.21
CA GLY A 137 0.28 -3.24 -10.28
C GLY A 137 1.66 -3.29 -9.63
N THR A 138 2.70 -2.95 -10.40
CA THR A 138 4.11 -3.03 -9.98
C THR A 138 4.36 -2.36 -8.64
N TYR A 139 3.85 -1.15 -8.44
CA TYR A 139 4.06 -0.41 -7.19
C TYR A 139 3.40 -1.10 -5.98
N SER A 140 2.20 -1.65 -6.14
CA SER A 140 1.55 -2.43 -5.07
C SER A 140 2.38 -3.67 -4.73
N LEU A 141 2.93 -4.36 -5.73
CA LEU A 141 3.83 -5.50 -5.51
C LEU A 141 5.19 -5.08 -4.92
N THR A 142 5.69 -3.88 -5.24
CA THR A 142 6.87 -3.29 -4.56
C THR A 142 6.59 -3.06 -3.08
N ASN A 143 5.41 -2.54 -2.73
CA ASN A 143 5.01 -2.38 -1.33
C ASN A 143 4.89 -3.74 -0.61
N LEU A 144 4.43 -4.78 -1.30
CA LEU A 144 4.32 -6.12 -0.72
C LEU A 144 5.70 -6.79 -0.56
N TYR A 145 6.50 -6.83 -1.61
CA TYR A 145 7.67 -7.71 -1.70
C TYR A 145 9.02 -7.02 -1.49
N SER A 146 9.18 -5.76 -1.88
CA SER A 146 10.48 -5.08 -1.85
C SER A 146 10.62 -4.15 -0.64
N ARG A 147 9.54 -3.46 -0.27
CA ARG A 147 9.47 -2.59 0.91
C ARG A 147 8.89 -3.27 2.15
N GLY A 148 8.05 -4.27 1.96
CA GLY A 148 7.26 -4.83 3.06
C GLY A 148 6.30 -3.84 3.72
N ALA A 149 5.94 -2.72 3.06
CA ALA A 149 5.08 -1.66 3.58
C ALA A 149 3.60 -2.08 3.59
N LEU A 150 3.25 -3.03 4.46
CA LEU A 150 1.95 -3.71 4.46
C LEU A 150 0.78 -2.76 4.69
N ALA A 151 0.89 -1.83 5.63
CA ALA A 151 -0.19 -0.88 5.90
C ALA A 151 -0.54 -0.07 4.65
N GLU A 152 0.47 0.41 3.92
CA GLU A 152 0.29 1.14 2.67
C GLU A 152 -0.29 0.24 1.56
N TYR A 153 0.21 -0.99 1.44
CA TYR A 153 -0.31 -1.99 0.48
C TYR A 153 -1.81 -2.28 0.69
N PHE A 154 -2.23 -2.58 1.91
CA PHE A 154 -3.63 -2.84 2.21
C PHE A 154 -4.50 -1.60 2.04
N ALA A 155 -4.05 -0.43 2.48
CA ALA A 155 -4.81 0.80 2.33
C ALA A 155 -5.04 1.16 0.86
N THR A 156 -4.01 1.03 0.01
CA THR A 156 -4.15 1.27 -1.44
C THR A 156 -5.07 0.24 -2.10
N GLY A 157 -4.99 -1.04 -1.71
CA GLY A 157 -5.92 -2.09 -2.17
C GLY A 157 -7.38 -1.81 -1.78
N PHE A 158 -7.62 -1.43 -0.52
CA PHE A 158 -8.95 -1.02 -0.04
C PHE A 158 -9.46 0.22 -0.77
N PHE A 159 -8.60 1.22 -1.00
CA PHE A 159 -8.98 2.42 -1.73
C PHE A 159 -9.41 2.11 -3.17
N VAL A 160 -8.65 1.28 -3.89
CA VAL A 160 -9.02 0.84 -5.24
C VAL A 160 -10.33 0.06 -5.23
N THR A 161 -10.52 -0.83 -4.25
CA THR A 161 -11.76 -1.59 -4.06
C THR A 161 -12.95 -0.65 -3.81
N ALA A 162 -12.75 0.40 -3.01
CA ALA A 162 -13.77 1.41 -2.77
C ALA A 162 -14.13 2.19 -4.03
N LEU A 163 -13.15 2.58 -4.85
CA LEU A 163 -13.40 3.24 -6.13
C LEU A 163 -14.18 2.34 -7.09
N ALA A 164 -13.84 1.05 -7.14
CA ALA A 164 -14.55 0.07 -7.96
C ALA A 164 -16.02 -0.06 -7.52
N TRP A 165 -16.30 -0.24 -6.24
CA TRP A 165 -17.68 -0.31 -5.75
C TRP A 165 -18.43 1.02 -5.86
N GLY A 166 -17.76 2.15 -5.61
CA GLY A 166 -18.36 3.48 -5.76
C GLY A 166 -18.77 3.77 -7.20
N THR A 167 -17.90 3.42 -8.16
CA THR A 167 -18.24 3.53 -9.58
C THR A 167 -19.36 2.55 -9.96
N GLY A 168 -19.32 1.32 -9.43
CA GLY A 168 -20.36 0.32 -9.61
C GLY A 168 -21.73 0.77 -9.10
N ALA A 169 -21.78 1.52 -8.00
CA ALA A 169 -22.99 2.14 -7.48
C ALA A 169 -23.55 3.20 -8.43
N VAL A 170 -22.68 4.05 -9.00
CA VAL A 170 -23.08 5.10 -9.96
C VAL A 170 -23.73 4.50 -11.21
N VAL A 171 -23.26 3.34 -11.68
CA VAL A 171 -23.78 2.68 -12.90
C VAL A 171 -24.88 1.65 -12.63
N ALA A 172 -25.19 1.35 -11.37
CA ALA A 172 -26.23 0.37 -11.02
C ALA A 172 -27.62 0.83 -11.49
N GLY A 173 -28.30 -0.05 -12.23
CA GLY A 173 -29.64 0.20 -12.77
C GLY A 173 -30.74 0.15 -11.71
N ASP A 174 -30.61 -0.73 -10.73
CA ASP A 174 -31.57 -0.89 -9.64
C ASP A 174 -31.10 -0.21 -8.34
N ARG A 175 -32.09 0.15 -7.51
CA ARG A 175 -31.87 0.87 -6.27
C ARG A 175 -31.14 0.02 -5.20
N PRO A 176 -31.53 -1.24 -4.91
CA PRO A 176 -30.84 -2.05 -3.91
C PRO A 176 -29.35 -2.27 -4.19
N SER A 177 -29.00 -2.61 -5.44
CA SER A 177 -27.62 -2.82 -5.87
C SER A 177 -26.77 -1.57 -5.76
N ARG A 178 -27.35 -0.39 -6.08
CA ARG A 178 -26.69 0.91 -5.87
C ARG A 178 -26.34 1.15 -4.41
N TRP A 179 -27.28 0.88 -3.49
CA TRP A 179 -27.04 1.07 -2.06
C TRP A 179 -25.99 0.14 -1.50
N PHE A 180 -26.11 -1.15 -1.81
CA PHE A 180 -25.16 -2.15 -1.31
C PHE A 180 -23.73 -1.84 -1.77
N GLN A 181 -23.55 -1.50 -3.05
CA GLN A 181 -22.24 -1.11 -3.58
C GLN A 181 -21.74 0.22 -2.99
N GLY A 182 -22.62 1.20 -2.76
CA GLY A 182 -22.25 2.44 -2.07
C GLY A 182 -21.80 2.21 -0.63
N TRP A 183 -22.48 1.32 0.11
CA TRP A 183 -22.08 0.92 1.46
C TRP A 183 -20.72 0.22 1.45
N LEU A 184 -20.50 -0.73 0.53
CA LEU A 184 -19.19 -1.39 0.37
C LEU A 184 -18.09 -0.37 0.08
N ALA A 185 -18.34 0.62 -0.79
CA ALA A 185 -17.40 1.69 -1.06
C ALA A 185 -17.02 2.47 0.20
N GLY A 186 -18.02 2.86 1.01
CA GLY A 186 -17.80 3.53 2.29
C GLY A 186 -17.02 2.68 3.29
N PHE A 187 -17.37 1.39 3.41
CA PHE A 187 -16.66 0.43 4.26
C PHE A 187 -15.18 0.30 3.88
N PHE A 188 -14.86 0.17 2.59
CA PHE A 188 -13.47 0.08 2.14
C PHE A 188 -12.69 1.42 2.26
N LEU A 189 -13.36 2.58 2.15
CA LEU A 189 -12.73 3.87 2.49
C LEU A 189 -12.40 3.97 3.99
N LEU A 190 -13.28 3.46 4.85
CA LEU A 190 -13.03 3.38 6.28
C LEU A 190 -11.83 2.47 6.60
N LEU A 191 -11.74 1.31 5.94
CA LEU A 191 -10.57 0.42 6.06
C LEU A 191 -9.30 1.09 5.55
N THR A 192 -9.37 1.87 4.46
CA THR A 192 -8.23 2.67 3.96
C THR A 192 -7.74 3.62 5.06
N ALA A 193 -8.65 4.38 5.68
CA ALA A 193 -8.34 5.30 6.78
C ALA A 193 -7.76 4.62 8.02
N GLY A 194 -8.32 3.48 8.40
CA GLY A 194 -7.83 2.74 9.56
C GLY A 194 -6.54 1.95 9.34
N THR A 195 -6.15 1.75 8.08
CA THR A 195 -4.92 1.02 7.73
C THR A 195 -3.75 1.96 7.53
N HIS A 196 -3.91 3.03 6.73
CA HIS A 196 -2.81 3.96 6.44
C HIS A 196 -3.34 5.37 6.23
N ALA A 197 -3.28 6.19 7.30
CA ALA A 197 -3.77 7.55 7.29
C ALA A 197 -3.20 8.45 6.17
N PRO A 198 -1.89 8.39 5.84
CA PRO A 198 -1.35 9.22 4.76
C PRO A 198 -2.01 8.94 3.40
N THR A 199 -2.19 7.66 3.06
CA THR A 199 -2.94 7.24 1.86
C THR A 199 -4.40 7.71 1.93
N ALA A 200 -5.03 7.61 3.10
CA ALA A 200 -6.42 7.98 3.27
C ALA A 200 -6.70 9.47 3.08
N VAL A 201 -5.78 10.36 3.47
CA VAL A 201 -5.93 11.81 3.28
C VAL A 201 -5.99 12.16 1.80
N LEU A 202 -5.04 11.65 1.00
CA LEU A 202 -5.02 11.86 -0.45
C LEU A 202 -6.22 11.18 -1.14
N ALA A 203 -6.60 9.98 -0.68
CA ALA A 203 -7.80 9.29 -1.17
C ALA A 203 -9.07 10.11 -0.90
N ALA A 204 -9.21 10.66 0.30
CA ALA A 204 -10.35 11.49 0.69
C ALA A 204 -10.45 12.76 -0.16
N ALA A 205 -9.32 13.45 -0.40
CA ALA A 205 -9.26 14.61 -1.28
C ALA A 205 -9.75 14.28 -2.69
N PHE A 206 -9.26 13.16 -3.26
CA PHE A 206 -9.68 12.70 -4.58
C PHE A 206 -11.18 12.36 -4.64
N VAL A 207 -11.68 11.57 -3.68
CA VAL A 207 -13.10 11.18 -3.62
C VAL A 207 -14.01 12.38 -3.42
N ALA A 208 -13.62 13.33 -2.55
CA ALA A 208 -14.37 14.57 -2.34
C ALA A 208 -14.48 15.39 -3.64
N MET A 209 -13.37 15.53 -4.36
CA MET A 209 -13.35 16.22 -5.65
C MET A 209 -14.29 15.55 -6.66
N LEU A 210 -14.25 14.21 -6.79
CA LEU A 210 -15.15 13.46 -7.66
C LEU A 210 -16.62 13.61 -7.26
N ALA A 211 -16.92 13.56 -5.96
CA ALA A 211 -18.28 13.69 -5.44
C ALA A 211 -18.85 15.09 -5.70
N ILE A 212 -18.07 16.15 -5.43
CA ILE A 212 -18.46 17.55 -5.69
C ILE A 212 -18.68 17.76 -7.18
N GLY A 213 -17.70 17.39 -8.01
CA GLY A 213 -17.78 17.58 -9.46
C GLY A 213 -18.92 16.79 -10.10
N GLY A 214 -19.09 15.54 -9.70
CA GLY A 214 -20.20 14.68 -10.14
C GLY A 214 -21.56 15.22 -9.70
N GLY A 215 -21.66 15.73 -8.46
CA GLY A 215 -22.86 16.37 -7.94
C GLY A 215 -23.26 17.62 -8.72
N LEU A 216 -22.31 18.52 -8.97
CA LEU A 216 -22.52 19.74 -9.75
C LEU A 216 -22.92 19.42 -11.21
N ALA A 217 -22.34 18.37 -11.81
CA ALA A 217 -22.62 17.99 -13.19
C ALA A 217 -23.96 17.27 -13.40
N SER A 218 -24.47 16.58 -12.38
CA SER A 218 -25.69 15.76 -12.48
C SER A 218 -26.99 16.58 -12.45
N GLY A 219 -26.92 17.87 -12.12
CA GLY A 219 -28.07 18.76 -12.05
C GLY A 219 -29.01 18.48 -10.87
N ARG A 220 -29.91 19.44 -10.59
CA ARG A 220 -30.79 19.42 -9.39
C ARG A 220 -31.74 18.21 -9.34
N ALA A 221 -32.23 17.73 -10.49
CA ALA A 221 -33.19 16.64 -10.55
C ALA A 221 -32.57 15.28 -10.17
N ALA A 222 -31.41 14.94 -10.73
CA ALA A 222 -30.70 13.71 -10.37
C ALA A 222 -30.19 13.75 -8.92
N TYR A 223 -29.76 14.93 -8.45
CA TYR A 223 -29.37 15.13 -7.06
C TYR A 223 -30.52 14.85 -6.08
N ARG A 224 -31.74 15.36 -6.35
CA ARG A 224 -32.94 15.07 -5.56
C ARG A 224 -33.27 13.57 -5.54
N GLN A 225 -33.10 12.88 -6.65
CA GLN A 225 -33.37 11.44 -6.75
C GLN A 225 -32.35 10.60 -5.95
N CYS A 226 -31.09 11.05 -5.89
CA CYS A 226 -30.07 10.45 -5.03
C CYS A 226 -30.29 10.77 -3.54
N MET A 227 -30.81 11.96 -3.21
CA MET A 227 -30.97 12.48 -1.84
C MET A 227 -32.22 11.96 -1.07
N GLY A 228 -32.98 10.99 -1.60
CA GLY A 228 -34.12 10.39 -0.89
C GLY A 228 -33.69 9.54 0.32
N ARG A 229 -34.35 8.39 0.57
CA ARG A 229 -33.90 7.40 1.61
C ARG A 229 -32.41 7.02 1.54
N GLY A 230 -31.81 7.26 0.39
CA GLY A 230 -30.37 7.15 0.17
C GLY A 230 -29.49 8.06 0.98
N ALA A 231 -29.91 9.31 1.18
CA ALA A 231 -29.21 10.27 2.02
C ALA A 231 -29.16 9.79 3.48
N LEU A 232 -30.22 9.14 3.98
CA LEU A 232 -30.26 8.57 5.33
C LEU A 232 -29.23 7.44 5.50
N PHE A 233 -29.10 6.54 4.54
CA PHE A 233 -28.09 5.47 4.61
C PHE A 233 -26.67 5.99 4.40
N ALA A 234 -26.47 6.92 3.46
CA ALA A 234 -25.18 7.57 3.26
C ALA A 234 -24.76 8.37 4.50
N ALA A 235 -25.70 9.10 5.12
CA ALA A 235 -25.51 9.78 6.39
C ALA A 235 -25.22 8.77 7.51
N GLY A 236 -25.99 7.68 7.62
CA GLY A 236 -25.75 6.63 8.60
C GLY A 236 -24.37 5.98 8.46
N GLY A 237 -23.95 5.67 7.24
CA GLY A 237 -22.60 5.17 6.96
C GLY A 237 -21.51 6.20 7.26
N PHE A 238 -21.76 7.49 6.96
CA PHE A 238 -20.87 8.58 7.33
C PHE A 238 -20.75 8.73 8.85
N PHE A 239 -21.86 8.71 9.58
CA PHE A 239 -21.86 8.78 11.04
C PHE A 239 -21.18 7.56 11.66
N ALA A 240 -21.46 6.35 11.18
CA ALA A 240 -20.78 5.15 11.63
C ALA A 240 -19.27 5.24 11.37
N GLY A 241 -18.86 5.65 10.17
CA GLY A 241 -17.46 5.87 9.83
C GLY A 241 -16.81 6.95 10.70
N ALA A 242 -17.51 8.05 10.96
CA ALA A 242 -17.05 9.12 11.83
C ALA A 242 -16.88 8.64 13.27
N ILE A 243 -17.81 7.86 13.81
CA ILE A 243 -17.71 7.25 15.14
C ILE A 243 -16.50 6.32 15.20
N ILE A 244 -16.30 5.49 14.17
CA ILE A 244 -15.17 4.55 14.13
C ILE A 244 -13.84 5.31 14.06
N VAL A 245 -13.74 6.38 13.26
CA VAL A 245 -12.49 7.16 13.09
C VAL A 245 -12.28 8.21 14.18
N ALA A 246 -13.32 8.58 14.93
CA ALA A 246 -13.27 9.65 15.93
C ALA A 246 -12.16 9.46 16.98
N PRO A 247 -11.92 8.27 17.56
CA PRO A 247 -10.84 8.08 18.52
C PRO A 247 -9.46 8.42 17.94
N TRP A 248 -9.22 8.00 16.68
CA TRP A 248 -7.97 8.29 15.98
C TRP A 248 -7.84 9.79 15.68
N VAL A 249 -8.92 10.44 15.20
CA VAL A 249 -8.94 11.90 14.96
C VAL A 249 -8.71 12.67 16.25
N TYR A 250 -9.35 12.27 17.34
CA TYR A 250 -9.19 12.88 18.65
C TYR A 250 -7.74 12.77 19.14
N ALA A 251 -7.15 11.57 19.08
CA ALA A 251 -5.76 11.36 19.47
C ALA A 251 -4.79 12.20 18.61
N ASN A 252 -4.97 12.22 17.29
CA ASN A 252 -4.15 13.06 16.41
C ASN A 252 -4.35 14.54 16.69
N GLY A 253 -5.58 15.01 16.92
CA GLY A 253 -5.84 16.41 17.28
C GLY A 253 -5.13 16.83 18.56
N LEU A 254 -5.13 15.96 19.57
CA LEU A 254 -4.49 16.24 20.87
C LEU A 254 -2.96 16.18 20.81
N PHE A 255 -2.40 15.25 20.03
CA PHE A 255 -0.98 14.90 20.08
C PHE A 255 -0.17 15.25 18.82
N ALA A 256 -0.79 15.68 17.71
CA ALA A 256 -0.09 15.90 16.42
C ALA A 256 1.14 16.80 16.54
N ARG A 257 1.07 17.87 17.34
CA ARG A 257 2.21 18.80 17.54
C ARG A 257 3.38 18.18 18.31
N LYS A 258 3.16 17.04 18.97
CA LYS A 258 4.14 16.29 19.76
C LYS A 258 4.71 15.08 19.00
N LEU A 259 4.10 14.70 17.88
CA LEU A 259 4.57 13.60 17.03
C LEU A 259 5.80 14.06 16.24
N SER A 260 6.87 13.28 16.29
CA SER A 260 8.12 13.51 15.54
C SER A 260 7.87 13.58 14.04
N LEU A 261 6.96 12.75 13.52
CA LEU A 261 6.57 12.70 12.10
C LEU A 261 6.21 14.07 11.49
N VAL A 262 5.52 14.93 12.25
CA VAL A 262 5.09 16.26 11.78
C VAL A 262 6.27 17.23 11.71
N ARG A 263 7.32 17.00 12.52
CA ARG A 263 8.52 17.84 12.53
C ARG A 263 9.56 17.43 11.49
N SER A 264 9.70 16.14 11.21
CA SER A 264 10.68 15.61 10.26
C SER A 264 10.21 15.63 8.80
N GLY A 265 8.89 15.62 8.55
CA GLY A 265 8.32 15.52 7.20
C GLY A 265 8.00 16.85 6.48
N SER A 266 8.81 17.90 6.64
CA SER A 266 8.51 19.22 6.05
C SER A 266 8.73 19.31 4.54
N ALA A 267 9.49 18.37 3.95
CA ALA A 267 9.82 18.36 2.53
C ALA A 267 9.51 17.00 1.89
N PHE A 268 9.23 17.03 0.58
CA PHE A 268 9.12 15.83 -0.23
C PHE A 268 10.50 15.19 -0.38
N ILE A 269 10.56 13.88 -0.20
CA ILE A 269 11.75 13.06 -0.42
C ILE A 269 11.67 12.50 -1.84
N PHE A 270 12.66 12.87 -2.65
CA PHE A 270 12.88 12.37 -4.00
C PHE A 270 14.09 11.43 -4.02
N ILE A 271 14.01 10.39 -4.82
CA ILE A 271 15.05 9.39 -5.09
C ILE A 271 15.19 9.24 -6.63
N PRO A 272 15.68 10.29 -7.32
CA PRO A 272 15.70 10.33 -8.79
C PRO A 272 16.62 9.26 -9.39
N GLU A 273 17.73 8.94 -8.74
CA GLU A 273 18.64 7.83 -9.08
C GLU A 273 17.99 6.44 -9.08
N LYS A 274 16.76 6.28 -8.55
CA LYS A 274 16.00 5.02 -8.58
C LYS A 274 14.78 5.11 -9.47
N CYS A 275 13.72 5.76 -8.97
CA CYS A 275 12.39 5.65 -9.58
C CYS A 275 11.66 6.99 -9.74
N ASP A 276 12.19 8.08 -9.19
CA ASP A 276 11.51 9.38 -9.17
C ASP A 276 11.84 10.23 -10.40
N THR A 277 12.05 9.57 -11.55
CA THR A 277 12.26 10.21 -12.86
C THR A 277 11.06 9.95 -13.76
N LEU A 278 10.89 10.79 -14.79
CA LEU A 278 9.85 10.57 -15.80
C LEU A 278 9.97 9.18 -16.44
N TRP A 279 11.20 8.75 -16.72
CA TRP A 279 11.49 7.41 -17.26
C TRP A 279 11.13 6.31 -16.28
N GLY A 280 11.49 6.43 -15.00
CA GLY A 280 11.10 5.48 -13.96
C GLY A 280 9.58 5.37 -13.80
N ARG A 281 8.84 6.48 -13.95
CA ARG A 281 7.38 6.49 -13.90
C ARG A 281 6.73 5.87 -15.15
N LEU A 282 7.27 6.14 -16.33
CA LEU A 282 6.70 5.71 -17.61
C LEU A 282 7.33 4.42 -18.15
N ALA A 283 8.15 3.73 -17.36
CA ALA A 283 8.74 2.45 -17.75
C ALA A 283 7.62 1.41 -17.98
N PRO A 284 7.60 0.71 -19.12
CA PRO A 284 6.58 -0.29 -19.42
C PRO A 284 6.68 -1.54 -18.55
N PHE A 285 7.85 -1.75 -17.96
CA PHE A 285 8.15 -2.86 -17.09
C PHE A 285 8.82 -2.35 -15.81
N PRO A 286 8.75 -3.13 -14.71
CA PRO A 286 9.50 -2.83 -13.50
C PRO A 286 11.00 -2.67 -13.82
N TYR A 287 11.58 -1.55 -13.39
CA TYR A 287 12.99 -1.23 -13.61
C TYR A 287 13.52 -0.40 -12.44
N ASP A 288 14.66 -0.81 -11.88
CA ASP A 288 15.42 -0.09 -10.85
C ASP A 288 16.87 0.03 -11.35
N ALA A 289 17.23 1.22 -11.83
CA ALA A 289 18.56 1.49 -12.39
C ALA A 289 19.67 1.23 -11.36
N SER A 290 19.43 1.62 -10.10
CA SER A 290 20.41 1.49 -9.03
C SER A 290 20.71 0.03 -8.73
N ALA A 291 19.69 -0.84 -8.71
CA ALA A 291 19.86 -2.28 -8.53
C ALA A 291 20.54 -2.96 -9.73
N ALA A 292 20.28 -2.48 -10.94
CA ALA A 292 20.94 -2.98 -12.15
C ALA A 292 22.43 -2.60 -12.20
N GLU A 293 22.77 -1.37 -11.80
CA GLU A 293 24.13 -0.84 -11.88
C GLU A 293 25.01 -1.28 -10.70
N ASN A 294 24.48 -1.26 -9.48
CA ASN A 294 25.26 -1.46 -8.25
C ASN A 294 25.03 -2.83 -7.59
N GLY A 295 24.16 -3.65 -8.19
CA GLY A 295 23.63 -4.84 -7.53
C GLY A 295 22.69 -4.49 -6.38
N ILE A 296 22.27 -5.52 -5.63
CA ILE A 296 21.30 -5.39 -4.53
C ILE A 296 21.96 -5.17 -3.16
N SER A 297 23.26 -5.46 -3.06
CA SER A 297 24.01 -5.41 -1.80
C SER A 297 24.26 -3.97 -1.37
N GLY A 298 23.75 -3.58 -0.21
CA GLY A 298 23.93 -2.24 0.34
C GLY A 298 22.87 -1.21 -0.07
N LEU A 299 21.92 -1.57 -0.95
CA LEU A 299 20.75 -0.74 -1.18
C LEU A 299 19.80 -0.82 0.01
N GLY A 300 19.43 0.33 0.58
CA GLY A 300 18.44 0.40 1.66
C GLY A 300 17.14 -0.31 1.26
N THR A 301 16.57 0.07 0.11
CA THR A 301 15.47 -0.63 -0.58
C THR A 301 15.95 -1.08 -1.97
N ALA A 302 16.10 -2.39 -2.18
CA ALA A 302 16.36 -2.96 -3.50
C ALA A 302 15.06 -3.11 -4.30
N TYR A 303 15.14 -2.90 -5.63
CA TYR A 303 13.99 -2.95 -6.55
C TYR A 303 12.83 -2.05 -6.12
N LEU A 304 13.15 -0.78 -5.80
CA LEU A 304 12.17 0.25 -5.49
C LEU A 304 11.53 0.76 -6.77
N GLU A 305 10.64 -0.04 -7.34
CA GLU A 305 10.04 0.22 -8.64
C GLU A 305 8.66 0.86 -8.46
N ALA A 306 8.45 2.00 -9.11
CA ALA A 306 7.21 2.75 -9.02
C ALA A 306 6.76 3.31 -10.38
N PRO A 307 6.62 2.47 -11.43
CA PRO A 307 5.99 2.91 -12.66
C PRO A 307 4.49 3.11 -12.46
N ILE A 308 3.91 4.08 -13.17
CA ILE A 308 2.45 4.22 -13.26
C ILE A 308 1.87 3.02 -14.02
N ASN A 309 0.59 2.76 -13.82
CA ASN A 309 -0.08 1.66 -14.52
C ASN A 309 -0.29 1.97 -16.02
N LEU A 310 0.72 1.69 -16.84
CA LEU A 310 0.68 1.96 -18.29
C LEU A 310 -0.42 1.18 -19.02
N VAL A 311 -0.85 0.04 -18.49
CA VAL A 311 -2.00 -0.69 -19.04
C VAL A 311 -3.28 0.14 -18.93
N LEU A 312 -3.53 0.77 -17.77
CA LEU A 312 -4.67 1.67 -17.63
C LEU A 312 -4.53 2.93 -18.50
N LEU A 313 -3.32 3.48 -18.62
CA LEU A 313 -3.09 4.61 -19.52
C LEU A 313 -3.38 4.23 -20.98
N GLY A 314 -2.92 3.07 -21.45
CA GLY A 314 -3.20 2.56 -22.79
C GLY A 314 -4.70 2.35 -23.04
N LEU A 315 -5.42 1.76 -22.08
CA LEU A 315 -6.87 1.60 -22.16
C LEU A 315 -7.62 2.94 -22.15
N LEU A 316 -7.14 3.93 -21.38
CA LEU A 316 -7.70 5.29 -21.39
C LEU A 316 -7.53 5.92 -22.76
N LEU A 317 -6.32 5.89 -23.33
CA LEU A 317 -6.04 6.43 -24.66
C LEU A 317 -6.91 5.75 -25.74
N TRP A 318 -7.07 4.42 -25.66
CA TRP A 318 -7.97 3.69 -26.54
C TRP A 318 -9.43 4.14 -26.40
N ASN A 319 -9.92 4.30 -25.17
CA ASN A 319 -11.28 4.78 -24.94
C ASN A 319 -11.50 6.20 -25.48
N LEU A 320 -10.50 7.08 -25.36
CA LEU A 320 -10.54 8.43 -25.90
C LEU A 320 -10.56 8.42 -27.44
N GLU A 321 -9.79 7.55 -28.07
CA GLU A 321 -9.79 7.35 -29.52
C GLU A 321 -11.16 6.84 -30.02
N LEU A 322 -11.76 5.86 -29.34
CA LEU A 322 -13.12 5.40 -29.65
C LEU A 322 -14.17 6.51 -29.47
N CYS A 323 -14.05 7.33 -28.42
CA CYS A 323 -14.89 8.52 -28.25
C CYS A 323 -14.74 9.50 -29.41
N ARG A 324 -13.52 9.68 -29.93
CA ARG A 324 -13.24 10.57 -31.08
C ARG A 324 -13.88 10.03 -32.36
N ARG A 325 -13.72 8.73 -32.65
CA ARG A 325 -14.33 8.06 -33.82
C ARG A 325 -15.86 8.14 -33.79
N ASN A 326 -16.48 7.80 -32.66
CA ASN A 326 -17.95 7.86 -32.52
C ASN A 326 -18.54 9.26 -32.68
N ARG A 327 -17.76 10.33 -32.39
CA ARG A 327 -18.18 11.72 -32.64
C ARG A 327 -18.15 12.06 -34.13
N ALA A 328 -17.17 11.56 -34.86
CA ALA A 328 -17.09 11.76 -36.31
C ALA A 328 -18.30 11.13 -37.03
N ASP A 329 -18.83 10.03 -36.49
CA ASP A 329 -20.03 9.35 -36.99
C ASP A 329 -21.36 10.08 -36.67
N GLY A 330 -21.33 11.31 -36.13
CA GLY A 330 -22.52 12.14 -35.92
C GLY A 330 -23.44 11.72 -34.76
N MET A 331 -23.00 10.84 -33.86
CA MET A 331 -23.85 10.41 -32.74
C MET A 331 -24.09 11.53 -31.72
N VAL A 332 -25.37 11.90 -31.54
CA VAL A 332 -25.80 12.95 -30.61
C VAL A 332 -25.51 12.51 -29.15
N PRO A 333 -24.83 13.33 -28.34
CA PRO A 333 -24.59 13.02 -26.94
C PRO A 333 -25.90 12.99 -26.16
N GLY A 334 -26.25 11.86 -25.54
CA GLY A 334 -27.37 11.79 -24.60
C GLY A 334 -27.14 12.70 -23.37
N ALA A 335 -28.24 13.13 -22.72
CA ALA A 335 -28.24 14.03 -21.56
C ALA A 335 -27.37 13.53 -20.38
N GLY A 336 -27.18 12.20 -20.25
CA GLY A 336 -26.27 11.60 -19.27
C GLY A 336 -24.76 11.78 -19.55
N SER A 337 -24.37 12.54 -20.58
CA SER A 337 -22.96 12.72 -20.95
C SER A 337 -22.19 13.71 -20.06
N ARG A 338 -22.86 14.67 -19.39
CA ARG A 338 -22.17 15.73 -18.64
C ARG A 338 -21.42 15.20 -17.42
N THR A 339 -22.08 14.42 -16.57
CA THR A 339 -21.46 13.84 -15.37
C THR A 339 -20.26 12.96 -15.70
N GLY A 340 -20.39 12.05 -16.68
CA GLY A 340 -19.29 11.19 -17.10
C GLY A 340 -18.08 11.98 -17.63
N LYS A 341 -18.33 13.03 -18.43
CA LYS A 341 -17.28 13.95 -18.90
C LYS A 341 -16.60 14.68 -17.74
N THR A 342 -17.37 15.21 -16.79
CA THR A 342 -16.80 15.91 -15.62
C THR A 342 -15.95 14.98 -14.78
N ILE A 343 -16.42 13.77 -14.47
CA ILE A 343 -15.63 12.77 -13.73
C ILE A 343 -14.34 12.43 -14.49
N LEU A 344 -14.42 12.22 -15.81
CA LEU A 344 -13.26 11.95 -16.64
C LEU A 344 -12.23 13.09 -16.58
N VAL A 345 -12.68 14.34 -16.71
CA VAL A 345 -11.81 15.52 -16.64
C VAL A 345 -11.14 15.64 -15.28
N LEU A 346 -11.89 15.45 -14.19
CA LEU A 346 -11.34 15.51 -12.83
C LEU A 346 -10.34 14.39 -12.58
N ALA A 347 -10.65 13.16 -13.02
CA ALA A 347 -9.75 12.03 -12.87
C ALA A 347 -8.44 12.22 -13.67
N CYS A 348 -8.53 12.67 -14.93
CA CYS A 348 -7.36 12.99 -15.74
C CYS A 348 -6.56 14.17 -15.15
N GLY A 349 -7.23 15.22 -14.68
CA GLY A 349 -6.59 16.37 -14.04
C GLY A 349 -5.84 15.97 -12.78
N TRP A 350 -6.43 15.12 -11.94
CA TRP A 350 -5.78 14.58 -10.74
C TRP A 350 -4.59 13.68 -11.08
N PHE A 351 -4.73 12.81 -12.09
CA PHE A 351 -3.62 12.00 -12.59
C PHE A 351 -2.44 12.86 -13.05
N LEU A 352 -2.69 13.89 -13.85
CA LEU A 352 -1.65 14.81 -14.33
C LEU A 352 -1.02 15.60 -13.18
N PHE A 353 -1.84 16.12 -12.26
CA PHE A 353 -1.37 16.83 -11.07
C PHE A 353 -0.43 15.97 -10.24
N LEU A 354 -0.82 14.75 -9.90
CA LEU A 354 0.00 13.83 -9.11
C LEU A 354 1.22 13.32 -9.89
N GLY A 355 1.08 13.08 -11.19
CA GLY A 355 2.18 12.70 -12.07
C GLY A 355 3.28 13.76 -12.06
N LEU A 356 2.91 15.03 -12.30
CA LEU A 356 3.82 16.18 -12.22
C LEU A 356 4.44 16.33 -10.83
N LEU A 357 3.62 16.23 -9.78
CA LEU A 357 4.09 16.26 -8.39
C LEU A 357 5.11 15.16 -8.10
N SER A 358 4.97 13.99 -8.73
CA SER A 358 5.82 12.82 -8.48
C SER A 358 7.18 12.84 -9.17
N VAL A 359 7.41 13.76 -10.12
CA VAL A 359 8.64 13.83 -10.94
C VAL A 359 9.30 15.22 -10.95
N SER A 360 8.62 16.26 -10.47
CA SER A 360 9.14 17.63 -10.50
C SER A 360 9.31 18.20 -9.08
N PRO A 361 10.55 18.24 -8.56
CA PRO A 361 10.84 18.88 -7.27
C PRO A 361 10.40 20.34 -7.21
N TRP A 362 10.56 21.07 -8.32
CA TRP A 362 10.11 22.46 -8.43
C TRP A 362 8.59 22.58 -8.26
N PHE A 363 7.82 21.74 -8.98
CA PHE A 363 6.37 21.77 -8.87
C PHE A 363 5.91 21.34 -7.47
N ALA A 364 6.57 20.33 -6.88
CA ALA A 364 6.31 19.90 -5.50
C ALA A 364 6.58 20.98 -4.45
N GLY A 365 7.52 21.89 -4.72
CA GLY A 365 7.76 23.07 -3.88
C GLY A 365 6.51 23.93 -3.63
N PHE A 366 5.59 24.04 -4.59
CA PHE A 366 4.33 24.79 -4.41
C PHE A 366 3.33 24.08 -3.49
N PHE A 367 3.51 22.78 -3.24
CA PHE A 367 2.59 21.94 -2.49
C PHE A 367 3.24 21.34 -1.23
N GLN A 368 4.23 22.03 -0.64
CA GLN A 368 4.93 21.57 0.57
C GLN A 368 4.00 21.20 1.74
N GLY A 369 2.82 21.81 1.82
CA GLY A 369 1.80 21.44 2.82
C GLY A 369 1.32 19.98 2.71
N LEU A 370 1.53 19.31 1.57
CA LEU A 370 1.23 17.89 1.37
C LEU A 370 2.40 16.96 1.76
N ALA A 371 3.61 17.50 1.95
CA ALA A 371 4.81 16.71 2.21
C ALA A 371 4.69 15.78 3.43
N PRO A 372 4.08 16.16 4.57
CA PRO A 372 3.92 15.25 5.72
C PRO A 372 3.06 14.01 5.41
N TYR A 373 2.15 14.11 4.45
CA TYR A 373 1.23 13.05 4.06
C TYR A 373 1.75 12.21 2.89
N VAL A 374 2.62 12.78 2.06
CA VAL A 374 3.24 12.05 0.95
C VAL A 374 4.54 11.40 1.40
N GLN A 375 5.40 12.16 2.10
CA GLN A 375 6.77 11.87 2.49
C GLN A 375 7.67 11.53 1.29
N TYR A 376 7.42 10.40 0.65
CA TYR A 376 8.13 9.93 -0.53
C TYR A 376 7.25 10.06 -1.77
N VAL A 377 7.76 10.72 -2.80
CA VAL A 377 6.94 11.04 -3.99
C VAL A 377 6.54 9.81 -4.81
N TYR A 378 7.29 8.71 -4.73
CA TYR A 378 6.89 7.45 -5.36
C TYR A 378 5.57 6.90 -4.81
N ARG A 379 5.14 7.27 -3.59
CA ARG A 379 3.85 6.83 -3.03
C ARG A 379 2.65 7.35 -3.82
N LEU A 380 2.83 8.48 -4.52
CA LEU A 380 1.80 9.08 -5.38
C LEU A 380 1.39 8.17 -6.54
N VAL A 381 2.21 7.19 -6.92
CA VAL A 381 1.95 6.26 -8.03
C VAL A 381 0.69 5.41 -7.79
N SER A 382 0.42 5.03 -6.54
CA SER A 382 -0.83 4.35 -6.17
C SER A 382 -2.05 5.22 -6.46
N HIS A 383 -1.97 6.52 -6.17
CA HIS A 383 -3.03 7.50 -6.43
C HIS A 383 -3.15 7.87 -7.93
N CYS A 384 -2.04 7.92 -8.66
CA CYS A 384 -2.05 8.04 -10.12
C CYS A 384 -2.80 6.86 -10.76
N SER A 385 -2.53 5.63 -10.31
CA SER A 385 -3.20 4.42 -10.79
C SER A 385 -4.69 4.41 -10.46
N ALA A 386 -5.06 4.86 -9.25
CA ALA A 386 -6.45 5.05 -8.85
C ALA A 386 -7.18 6.09 -9.71
N ALA A 387 -6.53 7.20 -10.04
CA ALA A 387 -7.08 8.23 -10.92
C ALA A 387 -7.26 7.73 -12.36
N LEU A 388 -6.26 7.01 -12.90
CA LEU A 388 -6.35 6.34 -14.19
C LEU A 388 -7.51 5.33 -14.23
N LEU A 389 -7.70 4.54 -13.16
CA LEU A 389 -8.81 3.60 -13.08
C LEU A 389 -10.17 4.30 -13.22
N VAL A 390 -10.39 5.40 -12.48
CA VAL A 390 -11.62 6.19 -12.59
C VAL A 390 -11.78 6.79 -13.99
N ALA A 391 -10.69 7.27 -14.59
CA ALA A 391 -10.70 7.80 -15.97
C ALA A 391 -11.06 6.71 -17.00
N VAL A 392 -10.49 5.50 -16.88
CA VAL A 392 -10.81 4.34 -17.73
C VAL A 392 -12.27 3.94 -17.57
N PHE A 393 -12.79 3.91 -16.36
CA PHE A 393 -14.20 3.62 -16.10
C PHE A 393 -15.14 4.70 -16.65
N ALA A 394 -14.85 5.98 -16.43
CA ALA A 394 -15.67 7.08 -16.92
C ALA A 394 -15.68 7.16 -18.45
N SER A 395 -14.51 7.02 -19.09
CA SER A 395 -14.39 6.97 -20.55
C SER A 395 -15.02 5.70 -21.13
N GLY A 396 -14.83 4.55 -20.49
CA GLY A 396 -15.40 3.29 -20.95
C GLY A 396 -16.92 3.22 -20.84
N ALA A 397 -17.51 3.80 -19.79
CA ALA A 397 -18.96 3.97 -19.68
C ALA A 397 -19.53 4.78 -20.86
N TRP A 398 -18.78 5.79 -21.31
CA TRP A 398 -19.17 6.59 -22.48
C TRP A 398 -19.06 5.77 -23.77
N VAL A 399 -17.91 5.12 -24.01
CA VAL A 399 -17.70 4.27 -25.19
C VAL A 399 -18.75 3.17 -25.29
N ALA A 400 -19.06 2.49 -24.18
CA ALA A 400 -20.04 1.40 -24.13
C ALA A 400 -21.45 1.88 -24.49
N ARG A 401 -21.88 3.05 -23.99
CA ARG A 401 -23.19 3.65 -24.33
C ARG A 401 -23.36 3.97 -25.81
N GLN A 402 -22.26 4.24 -26.51
CA GLN A 402 -22.26 4.50 -27.95
C GLN A 402 -22.10 3.21 -28.78
N GLY A 403 -22.01 2.04 -28.14
CA GLY A 403 -21.73 0.77 -28.81
C GLY A 403 -20.32 0.67 -29.39
N GLY A 404 -19.39 1.55 -28.99
CA GLY A 404 -18.06 1.65 -29.58
C GLY A 404 -17.26 0.34 -29.47
N TYR A 405 -17.32 -0.34 -28.31
CA TYR A 405 -16.63 -1.63 -28.14
C TYR A 405 -17.17 -2.74 -29.04
N ARG A 406 -18.48 -2.74 -29.36
CA ARG A 406 -19.06 -3.74 -30.26
C ARG A 406 -18.67 -3.47 -31.71
N ARG A 407 -18.73 -2.20 -32.13
CA ARG A 407 -18.32 -1.75 -33.47
C ARG A 407 -16.84 -2.04 -33.73
N HIS A 408 -16.00 -1.79 -32.74
CA HIS A 408 -14.55 -1.96 -32.80
C HIS A 408 -14.07 -3.17 -31.99
N SER A 409 -14.82 -4.27 -32.04
CA SER A 409 -14.60 -5.44 -31.16
C SER A 409 -13.27 -6.16 -31.42
N HIS A 410 -12.85 -6.25 -32.68
CA HIS A 410 -11.57 -6.84 -33.07
C HIS A 410 -10.39 -6.00 -32.56
N GLU A 411 -10.38 -4.70 -32.86
CA GLU A 411 -9.35 -3.76 -32.39
C GLU A 411 -9.30 -3.71 -30.86
N THR A 412 -10.46 -3.64 -30.21
CA THR A 412 -10.57 -3.67 -28.74
C THR A 412 -9.99 -4.97 -28.16
N SER A 413 -10.21 -6.11 -28.82
CA SER A 413 -9.63 -7.39 -28.39
C SER A 413 -8.11 -7.42 -28.55
N LEU A 414 -7.58 -6.84 -29.65
CA LEU A 414 -6.14 -6.71 -29.87
C LEU A 414 -5.50 -5.84 -28.79
N ILE A 415 -6.05 -4.65 -28.53
CA ILE A 415 -5.56 -3.74 -27.49
C ILE A 415 -5.63 -4.39 -26.10
N ALA A 416 -6.72 -5.08 -25.79
CA ALA A 416 -6.84 -5.84 -24.54
C ALA A 416 -5.79 -6.95 -24.44
N GLY A 417 -5.47 -7.64 -25.55
CA GLY A 417 -4.41 -8.64 -25.62
C GLY A 417 -3.03 -8.06 -25.34
N VAL A 418 -2.67 -6.95 -25.99
CA VAL A 418 -1.40 -6.24 -25.76
C VAL A 418 -1.30 -5.78 -24.30
N CYS A 419 -2.35 -5.16 -23.77
CA CYS A 419 -2.43 -4.73 -22.38
C CYS A 419 -2.23 -5.89 -21.40
N LEU A 420 -2.85 -7.04 -21.67
CA LEU A 420 -2.70 -8.24 -20.84
C LEU A 420 -1.25 -8.77 -20.91
N THR A 421 -0.63 -8.80 -22.07
CA THR A 421 0.78 -9.21 -22.22
C THR A 421 1.70 -8.30 -21.41
N VAL A 422 1.51 -6.98 -21.47
CA VAL A 422 2.30 -6.03 -20.65
C VAL A 422 2.11 -6.30 -19.15
N ALA A 423 0.86 -6.56 -18.71
CA ALA A 423 0.60 -6.91 -17.32
C ALA A 423 1.27 -8.23 -16.89
N ILE A 424 1.24 -9.27 -17.73
CA ILE A 424 1.89 -10.57 -17.47
C ILE A 424 3.40 -10.39 -17.35
N LEU A 425 4.03 -9.68 -18.29
CA LEU A 425 5.47 -9.42 -18.27
C LEU A 425 5.86 -8.59 -17.05
N GLY A 426 5.09 -7.55 -16.72
CA GLY A 426 5.30 -6.74 -15.53
C GLY A 426 5.23 -7.55 -14.23
N LEU A 427 4.25 -8.45 -14.11
CA LEU A 427 4.17 -9.37 -12.98
C LEU A 427 5.37 -10.31 -12.93
N GLY A 428 5.72 -10.96 -14.05
CA GLY A 428 6.82 -11.91 -14.13
C GLY A 428 8.16 -11.30 -13.71
N ILE A 429 8.50 -10.14 -14.27
CA ILE A 429 9.71 -9.39 -13.91
C ILE A 429 9.69 -9.02 -12.42
N LYS A 430 8.54 -8.56 -11.91
CA LYS A 430 8.46 -8.18 -10.49
C LYS A 430 8.63 -9.37 -9.55
N LEU A 431 8.05 -10.52 -9.87
CA LEU A 431 8.22 -11.73 -9.07
C LEU A 431 9.67 -12.23 -9.13
N GLN A 432 10.34 -12.12 -10.28
CA GLN A 432 11.76 -12.41 -10.38
C GLN A 432 12.58 -11.49 -9.47
N HIS A 433 12.37 -10.17 -9.54
CA HIS A 433 13.04 -9.21 -8.65
C HIS A 433 12.78 -9.53 -7.17
N ALA A 434 11.52 -9.78 -6.80
CA ALA A 434 11.14 -10.13 -5.44
C ALA A 434 11.83 -11.42 -4.94
N SER A 435 11.94 -12.45 -5.77
CA SER A 435 12.60 -13.70 -5.41
C SER A 435 14.07 -13.52 -5.05
N VAL A 436 14.76 -12.60 -5.74
CA VAL A 436 16.16 -12.25 -5.48
C VAL A 436 16.32 -11.58 -4.11
N VAL A 437 15.40 -10.68 -3.74
CA VAL A 437 15.49 -10.00 -2.43
C VAL A 437 15.17 -10.96 -1.28
N ILE A 438 14.20 -11.86 -1.46
CA ILE A 438 13.87 -12.89 -0.45
C ILE A 438 15.09 -13.78 -0.16
N ALA A 439 15.77 -14.25 -1.21
CA ALA A 439 16.92 -15.13 -1.05
C ALA A 439 18.09 -14.46 -0.31
N ALA A 440 18.37 -13.19 -0.62
CA ALA A 440 19.47 -12.45 0.00
C ALA A 440 19.31 -12.24 1.52
N GLU A 441 18.07 -12.22 2.03
CA GLU A 441 17.80 -12.07 3.46
C GLU A 441 17.92 -13.41 4.22
N GLY A 442 17.62 -14.54 3.56
CA GLY A 442 17.74 -15.89 4.14
C GLY A 442 19.17 -16.26 4.53
N ASP A 443 20.16 -15.72 3.81
CA ASP A 443 21.59 -15.93 4.08
C ASP A 443 22.17 -14.96 5.12
N ARG A 444 21.41 -13.93 5.54
CA ARG A 444 21.86 -13.03 6.60
C ARG A 444 21.63 -13.70 7.96
N PRO A 445 22.67 -13.85 8.80
CA PRO A 445 22.47 -14.43 10.13
C PRO A 445 21.44 -13.60 10.89
N ALA A 446 20.46 -14.27 11.51
CA ALA A 446 19.34 -13.66 12.25
C ALA A 446 19.77 -12.61 13.30
N SER A 447 21.05 -12.57 13.66
CA SER A 447 21.68 -11.57 14.53
C SER A 447 21.78 -10.17 13.92
N VAL A 448 21.86 -10.01 12.59
CA VAL A 448 21.90 -8.70 11.92
C VAL A 448 20.49 -8.11 11.82
N ALA A 449 19.49 -8.92 11.46
CA ALA A 449 18.07 -8.57 11.56
C ALA A 449 17.64 -8.25 13.01
N ARG A 450 18.29 -8.85 14.02
CA ARG A 450 18.09 -8.48 15.43
C ARG A 450 18.61 -7.08 15.79
N ARG A 451 19.71 -6.61 15.18
CA ARG A 451 20.23 -5.25 15.44
C ARG A 451 19.37 -4.17 14.79
N GLN A 452 18.67 -4.49 13.71
CA GLN A 452 17.70 -3.61 13.05
C GLN A 452 16.27 -3.72 13.60
N ARG A 453 16.05 -4.38 14.75
CA ARG A 453 14.84 -4.19 15.56
C ARG A 453 14.81 -2.80 16.22
N GLU A 454 15.21 -1.77 15.49
CA GLU A 454 14.88 -0.41 15.81
C GLU A 454 13.36 -0.30 15.62
N VAL A 455 12.64 -0.35 16.74
CA VAL A 455 11.28 0.17 16.83
C VAL A 455 11.28 1.47 16.04
N VAL A 456 10.52 1.55 14.93
CA VAL A 456 10.55 2.67 13.99
C VAL A 456 10.47 3.98 14.79
N PRO A 457 11.58 4.72 14.98
CA PRO A 457 11.62 5.81 15.97
C PRO A 457 10.64 6.94 15.60
N ASP A 458 10.38 7.08 14.30
CA ASP A 458 9.62 8.17 13.70
C ASP A 458 8.12 8.17 14.01
N TYR A 459 7.53 7.03 14.41
CA TYR A 459 6.10 6.95 14.72
C TYR A 459 5.80 6.76 16.21
N THR A 460 6.83 6.58 17.05
CA THR A 460 6.65 5.90 18.34
C THR A 460 7.21 6.67 19.54
N VAL A 461 8.10 7.63 19.32
CA VAL A 461 8.75 8.38 20.38
C VAL A 461 8.25 9.82 20.34
N PRO A 462 7.35 10.27 21.24
CA PRO A 462 7.22 11.69 21.53
C PRO A 462 8.63 12.24 21.74
N ALA A 463 8.97 13.41 21.18
CA ALA A 463 10.31 14.00 21.31
C ALA A 463 10.79 14.24 22.77
N SER A 464 9.97 13.85 23.76
CA SER A 464 10.17 13.92 25.20
C SER A 464 10.38 12.56 25.89
N VAL A 465 10.33 11.40 25.21
CA VAL A 465 10.57 10.11 25.85
C VAL A 465 12.07 9.85 25.92
N ARG A 466 12.64 10.05 27.12
CA ARG A 466 14.02 9.67 27.44
C ARG A 466 14.16 8.16 27.30
N GLU A 467 15.31 7.70 26.80
CA GLU A 467 15.67 6.29 26.93
C GLU A 467 15.52 5.83 28.38
N LEU A 468 14.97 4.64 28.57
CA LEU A 468 14.91 4.02 29.88
C LEU A 468 16.34 3.81 30.38
N THR A 469 16.64 4.27 31.59
CA THR A 469 17.86 3.90 32.33
C THR A 469 17.92 2.40 32.52
N ASP A 470 19.09 1.84 32.82
CA ASP A 470 19.22 0.39 33.05
C ASP A 470 18.32 -0.11 34.19
N ALA A 471 18.08 0.71 35.21
CA ALA A 471 17.15 0.40 36.29
C ALA A 471 15.70 0.37 35.79
N GLU A 472 15.30 1.36 34.98
CA GLU A 472 13.98 1.40 34.35
C GLU A 472 13.80 0.29 33.31
N ARG A 473 14.85 -0.10 32.56
CA ARG A 473 14.81 -1.27 31.66
C ARG A 473 14.62 -2.56 32.44
N ARG A 474 15.31 -2.73 33.58
CA ARG A 474 15.11 -3.89 34.45
C ARG A 474 13.70 -3.93 35.06
N GLY A 475 13.16 -2.78 35.45
CA GLY A 475 11.77 -2.66 35.91
C GLY A 475 10.75 -2.89 34.79
N ALA A 476 11.01 -2.34 33.60
CA ALA A 476 10.23 -2.52 32.39
C ALA A 476 10.21 -3.98 31.93
N ALA A 477 11.34 -4.70 32.05
CA ALA A 477 11.42 -6.11 31.72
C ALA A 477 10.42 -6.95 32.55
N ALA A 478 10.12 -6.53 33.78
CA ALA A 478 9.12 -7.18 34.64
C ALA A 478 7.66 -6.96 34.17
N VAL A 479 7.39 -5.93 33.36
CA VAL A 479 6.08 -5.63 32.76
C VAL A 479 6.07 -5.78 31.23
N SER A 480 7.17 -6.21 30.64
CA SER A 480 7.31 -6.40 29.20
C SER A 480 6.73 -7.73 28.76
N PHE A 481 6.02 -7.73 27.64
CA PHE A 481 5.43 -8.96 27.12
C PHE A 481 6.49 -9.71 26.29
N PRO A 482 6.84 -10.96 26.61
CA PRO A 482 7.79 -11.72 25.81
C PRO A 482 7.10 -12.13 24.49
N VAL A 483 7.32 -11.35 23.44
CA VAL A 483 6.78 -11.63 22.10
C VAL A 483 7.90 -12.12 21.19
N GLY A 484 7.71 -13.30 20.60
CA GLY A 484 8.60 -13.84 19.56
C GLY A 484 9.84 -14.61 20.04
N GLY A 485 9.73 -15.46 21.07
CA GLY A 485 10.79 -16.40 21.47
C GLY A 485 11.15 -17.38 20.35
N GLU A 486 12.43 -17.81 20.30
CA GLU A 486 13.06 -18.62 19.22
C GLU A 486 12.34 -19.92 18.84
N ARG A 487 11.35 -20.38 19.61
CA ARG A 487 10.64 -21.64 19.40
C ARG A 487 9.14 -21.50 19.10
N GLY A 488 8.61 -20.29 18.96
CA GLY A 488 7.16 -20.12 18.87
C GLY A 488 6.43 -20.63 20.11
N GLU A 489 7.12 -20.72 21.26
CA GLU A 489 6.53 -21.06 22.53
C GLU A 489 5.60 -19.91 22.94
N SER A 490 4.31 -20.08 22.62
CA SER A 490 3.22 -19.32 23.20
C SER A 490 3.42 -19.27 24.71
N TRP A 491 3.25 -18.11 25.33
CA TRP A 491 3.27 -17.95 26.78
C TRP A 491 2.30 -18.95 27.43
N ARG A 492 2.81 -20.11 27.86
CA ARG A 492 2.10 -21.02 28.74
C ARG A 492 2.39 -20.50 30.15
N SER A 493 1.33 -20.11 30.84
CA SER A 493 1.34 -19.58 32.20
C SER A 493 2.15 -20.49 33.14
N GLY A 494 3.43 -20.19 33.27
CA GLY A 494 4.39 -20.84 34.16
C GLY A 494 5.00 -19.82 35.11
N LEU A 495 4.19 -18.96 35.71
CA LEU A 495 4.59 -18.15 36.85
C LEU A 495 3.88 -18.69 38.07
N ASN A 496 4.59 -19.54 38.82
CA ASN A 496 4.28 -19.87 40.20
C ASN A 496 4.97 -18.80 41.07
N PRO A 497 4.25 -17.83 41.65
CA PRO A 497 4.87 -16.79 42.45
C PRO A 497 5.06 -17.32 43.87
N SER A 498 6.18 -17.97 44.16
CA SER A 498 6.56 -18.21 45.55
C SER A 498 8.06 -18.16 45.78
N ARG A 499 8.44 -17.25 46.68
CA ARG A 499 9.69 -17.14 47.45
C ARG A 499 10.91 -16.51 46.75
N SER A 500 11.00 -15.19 46.88
CA SER A 500 12.26 -14.56 47.24
C SER A 500 12.05 -13.62 48.43
N THR A 501 12.55 -14.06 49.59
CA THR A 501 12.72 -13.26 50.82
C THR A 501 13.76 -12.16 50.59
N PRO A 502 13.55 -10.92 51.07
CA PRO A 502 14.55 -9.86 50.98
C PRO A 502 15.64 -10.05 52.04
N ARG A 503 16.90 -10.09 51.59
CA ARG A 503 18.08 -9.97 52.46
C ARG A 503 18.23 -8.52 52.90
N ARG A 504 18.28 -8.32 54.23
CA ARG A 504 18.70 -7.07 54.87
C ARG A 504 20.18 -6.79 54.60
N LEU A 505 20.47 -5.59 54.14
CA LEU A 505 21.71 -4.84 54.33
C LEU A 505 21.20 -3.41 54.61
N GLY A 506 21.39 -2.83 55.78
CA GLY A 506 22.68 -2.54 56.40
C GLY A 506 22.90 -1.04 56.21
N SER A 507 22.59 -0.27 57.25
CA SER A 507 22.81 1.18 57.36
C SER A 507 24.30 1.50 57.28
N ASP A 508 24.66 2.67 56.74
CA ASP A 508 25.34 3.73 57.47
C ASP A 508 25.77 4.91 56.58
N GLU A 509 25.45 6.11 57.10
CA GLU A 509 26.20 7.38 57.10
C GLU A 509 26.41 8.27 55.85
N CYS A 510 25.68 9.39 55.87
CA CYS A 510 26.13 10.79 55.95
C CYS A 510 27.28 11.33 55.08
N GLY A 511 27.02 12.45 54.36
CA GLY A 511 28.06 13.41 54.02
C GLY A 511 27.70 14.51 52.99
N GLY A 512 27.32 15.70 53.47
CA GLY A 512 27.89 17.00 53.05
C GLY A 512 27.57 17.63 51.68
N PHE A 513 26.78 18.71 51.71
CA PHE A 513 26.74 19.84 50.75
C PHE A 513 28.06 20.68 50.79
N PRO A 514 28.45 21.49 49.77
CA PRO A 514 27.79 22.79 49.54
C PRO A 514 27.73 23.41 48.11
N LEU A 515 26.80 24.37 48.04
CA LEU A 515 26.59 25.54 47.17
C LEU A 515 27.79 26.21 46.44
N ALA A 516 27.53 26.67 45.21
CA ALA A 516 27.97 27.97 44.63
C ALA A 516 27.10 28.34 43.41
N LYS A 517 26.23 29.36 43.48
CA LYS A 517 26.37 30.80 43.14
C LYS A 517 26.27 31.18 41.64
N ALA A 518 25.11 31.79 41.35
CA ALA A 518 24.77 32.91 40.45
C ALA A 518 25.79 33.46 39.43
N GLY A 519 25.33 33.62 38.18
CA GLY A 519 25.93 34.45 37.13
C GLY A 519 24.84 35.10 36.24
N LYS A 520 25.00 36.39 35.97
CA LYS A 520 24.01 37.39 35.49
C LYS A 520 23.67 37.33 33.99
N ARG A 521 22.47 37.86 33.64
CA ARG A 521 22.07 38.35 32.30
C ARG A 521 22.81 39.66 31.92
N PRO A 522 22.89 40.00 30.61
CA PRO A 522 22.03 41.04 30.03
C PRO A 522 21.46 40.65 28.64
N ALA A 523 20.20 40.94 28.31
CA ALA A 523 19.64 42.18 27.73
C ALA A 523 20.11 42.48 26.29
N GLY A 524 19.17 42.57 25.35
CA GLY A 524 19.45 43.01 23.97
C GLY A 524 18.34 42.72 22.95
N VAL A 525 17.16 43.31 23.15
CA VAL A 525 16.08 43.37 22.14
C VAL A 525 16.38 44.49 21.15
N LYS A 526 16.38 44.20 19.85
CA LYS A 526 16.09 45.20 18.80
C LYS A 526 15.08 44.62 17.81
N ARG A 527 13.86 45.16 17.85
CA ARG A 527 12.85 45.04 16.80
C ARG A 527 13.16 46.08 15.72
N GLY A 528 13.18 45.65 14.45
CA GLY A 528 13.15 46.50 13.27
C GLY A 528 11.84 46.30 12.49
N PRO A 529 11.40 47.28 11.69
CA PRO A 529 9.98 47.58 11.51
C PRO A 529 9.31 46.91 10.31
N LEU A 530 7.99 46.90 10.40
CA LEU A 530 7.01 46.65 9.34
C LEU A 530 7.22 47.59 8.15
N GLY A 531 7.29 47.01 6.95
CA GLY A 531 7.20 47.70 5.67
C GLY A 531 6.04 47.13 4.86
N ALA A 532 5.17 48.04 4.40
CA ALA A 532 3.85 47.78 3.85
C ALA A 532 3.83 47.33 2.38
N SER A 533 2.71 46.69 2.03
CA SER A 533 1.91 46.79 0.79
C SER A 533 2.59 47.07 -0.55
N GLY A 534 2.38 46.17 -1.51
CA GLY A 534 2.56 46.42 -2.93
C GLY A 534 1.78 45.42 -3.77
N SER A 535 0.54 45.78 -4.11
CA SER A 535 -0.30 45.12 -5.12
C SER A 535 0.39 45.08 -6.48
N PHE A 536 0.39 43.95 -7.18
CA PHE A 536 0.53 43.95 -8.63
C PHE A 536 -0.27 42.81 -9.27
N PHE A 537 -1.48 43.16 -9.72
CA PHE A 537 -2.30 42.37 -10.63
C PHE A 537 -2.37 43.18 -11.93
N GLY A 538 -1.95 42.61 -13.06
CA GLY A 538 -2.11 43.29 -14.34
C GLY A 538 -1.41 42.59 -15.51
N ARG A 539 -2.21 41.81 -16.26
CA ARG A 539 -2.31 41.75 -17.75
C ARG A 539 -0.98 41.69 -18.55
N LEU A 540 -0.78 40.81 -19.52
CA LEU A 540 -1.59 40.63 -20.74
C LEU A 540 -1.07 39.40 -21.52
N PHE A 541 -2.00 38.66 -22.10
CA PHE A 541 -1.79 37.91 -23.35
C PHE A 541 -1.71 38.90 -24.53
N ALA A 542 -0.71 38.75 -25.41
CA ALA A 542 -0.77 39.10 -26.84
C ALA A 542 0.47 38.46 -27.52
N ALA A 543 0.27 37.44 -28.36
CA ALA A 543 0.39 37.54 -29.82
C ALA A 543 1.81 37.91 -30.31
N GLY A 544 2.54 36.95 -30.85
CA GLY A 544 2.81 36.99 -32.30
C GLY A 544 4.27 36.62 -32.61
N PRO A 545 4.63 36.41 -33.90
CA PRO A 545 5.32 35.19 -34.34
C PRO A 545 6.74 35.42 -34.89
N GLU A 546 7.29 34.32 -35.42
CA GLU A 546 8.47 34.21 -36.30
C GLU A 546 9.85 34.25 -35.63
N ARG A 547 10.64 33.19 -35.84
CA ARG A 547 11.60 33.11 -36.96
C ARG A 547 12.42 31.82 -36.86
N THR A 548 12.32 31.00 -37.90
CA THR A 548 13.39 30.11 -38.33
C THR A 548 14.65 30.91 -38.66
N PRO A 549 15.83 30.30 -38.57
CA PRO A 549 16.57 30.12 -39.81
C PRO A 549 17.10 28.70 -40.01
N ARG A 550 17.06 28.33 -41.30
CA ARG A 550 17.78 27.25 -41.95
C ARG A 550 19.30 27.54 -41.96
N GLY A 551 20.07 26.46 -42.07
CA GLY A 551 21.44 26.42 -42.59
C GLY A 551 22.09 25.11 -42.15
N LEU A 552 22.12 24.07 -43.00
CA LEU A 552 23.25 23.70 -43.88
C LEU A 552 24.48 23.27 -43.06
N ALA A 553 25.21 22.20 -43.33
CA ALA A 553 25.18 21.10 -44.29
C ALA A 553 26.32 20.12 -43.87
N ALA A 554 26.48 19.04 -44.63
CA ALA A 554 27.63 18.12 -44.69
C ALA A 554 27.67 16.96 -43.67
N GLY A 555 27.51 15.74 -44.21
CA GLY A 555 27.82 14.46 -43.57
C GLY A 555 29.30 14.08 -43.77
N PRO A 556 29.58 12.82 -44.07
CA PRO A 556 29.56 11.67 -43.17
C PRO A 556 30.99 11.13 -42.98
N ASP A 557 31.23 10.31 -41.95
CA ASP A 557 32.32 9.33 -42.07
C ASP A 557 32.04 8.02 -41.34
N LEU A 558 32.38 6.96 -42.06
CA LEU A 558 32.27 5.54 -41.77
C LEU A 558 33.41 5.10 -40.84
N GLY A 559 33.15 4.09 -40.02
CA GLY A 559 34.19 3.42 -39.24
C GLY A 559 33.69 2.10 -38.68
N ALA A 560 33.68 1.07 -39.53
CA ALA A 560 33.50 -0.32 -39.13
C ALA A 560 34.80 -0.87 -38.52
N ALA A 561 34.70 -1.65 -37.44
CA ALA A 561 35.62 -2.75 -37.15
C ALA A 561 35.00 -3.70 -36.10
N GLU A 562 34.83 -4.95 -36.52
CA GLU A 562 34.54 -6.13 -35.71
C GLU A 562 35.80 -7.04 -35.75
N PRO A 563 35.82 -8.25 -35.16
CA PRO A 563 36.31 -8.59 -33.82
C PRO A 563 37.63 -9.39 -33.83
N ALA A 564 38.22 -9.64 -32.65
CA ALA A 564 39.30 -10.62 -32.50
C ALA A 564 39.05 -11.58 -31.32
N LEU A 565 38.97 -12.86 -31.66
CA LEU A 565 39.03 -14.06 -30.82
C LEU A 565 40.48 -14.55 -30.72
N ALA A 566 40.88 -15.01 -29.53
CA ALA A 566 41.86 -16.08 -29.22
C ALA A 566 42.23 -15.92 -27.73
N GLY A 567 42.28 -16.90 -26.84
CA GLY A 567 42.55 -18.33 -26.94
C GLY A 567 43.56 -18.66 -25.83
N GLY A 568 43.36 -19.70 -25.02
CA GLY A 568 44.36 -20.08 -24.01
C GLY A 568 43.85 -20.98 -22.88
N VAL A 569 44.02 -22.28 -23.10
CA VAL A 569 43.75 -23.41 -22.18
C VAL A 569 45.05 -23.83 -21.45
N CYS A 570 44.94 -24.32 -20.21
CA CYS A 570 45.52 -25.57 -19.60
C CYS A 570 46.09 -25.41 -18.14
N PRO A 571 46.38 -26.48 -17.35
CA PRO A 571 45.61 -26.85 -16.16
C PRO A 571 46.39 -27.19 -14.85
N GLY A 572 45.63 -27.40 -13.75
CA GLY A 572 45.94 -28.29 -12.59
C GLY A 572 46.89 -27.78 -11.49
N PRO A 573 46.99 -28.42 -10.30
CA PRO A 573 46.47 -29.74 -9.93
C PRO A 573 45.72 -29.84 -8.56
N ALA A 574 45.36 -31.09 -8.27
CA ALA A 574 44.56 -31.68 -7.19
C ALA A 574 44.95 -31.39 -5.72
N GLY A 575 43.95 -31.52 -4.84
CA GLY A 575 44.11 -31.69 -3.40
C GLY A 575 42.94 -32.45 -2.78
N HIS A 576 43.18 -33.72 -2.44
CA HIS A 576 42.29 -34.63 -1.70
C HIS A 576 41.95 -34.12 -0.29
N ALA A 577 40.72 -34.34 0.18
CA ALA A 577 40.46 -34.71 1.59
C ALA A 577 39.03 -35.27 1.83
N ARG A 578 39.01 -36.60 2.03
CA ARG A 578 38.26 -37.40 3.02
C ARG A 578 36.75 -37.23 3.22
N LEU A 579 36.08 -38.32 2.87
CA LEU A 579 34.79 -38.81 3.36
C LEU A 579 34.81 -39.05 4.88
N GLY A 580 33.74 -38.63 5.56
CA GLY A 580 33.41 -39.00 6.93
C GLY A 580 31.95 -39.44 7.01
N HIS A 581 31.75 -40.74 7.23
CA HIS A 581 30.46 -41.38 7.49
C HIS A 581 29.86 -40.92 8.82
N GLY A 582 28.54 -40.66 8.83
CA GLY A 582 27.73 -40.51 10.04
C GLY A 582 26.34 -41.04 9.80
N ALA A 583 26.04 -42.22 10.36
CA ALA A 583 24.76 -42.90 10.30
C ALA A 583 23.66 -42.19 11.13
N PRO A 584 22.38 -42.26 10.74
CA PRO A 584 21.28 -41.78 11.57
C PRO A 584 20.80 -42.86 12.56
N VAL A 585 20.73 -42.49 13.83
CA VAL A 585 20.14 -43.29 14.91
C VAL A 585 18.63 -43.02 14.97
N TRP A 586 17.84 -44.09 14.86
CA TRP A 586 16.40 -44.18 15.16
C TRP A 586 16.16 -44.24 16.69
N PRO A 587 15.01 -43.75 17.18
CA PRO A 587 13.95 -44.69 17.62
C PRO A 587 12.54 -44.18 17.21
N ALA A 588 11.61 -44.97 16.67
CA ALA A 588 10.92 -46.18 17.15
C ALA A 588 9.99 -45.96 18.37
N HIS A 589 8.70 -45.79 18.03
CA HIS A 589 7.47 -46.26 18.69
C HIS A 589 6.95 -45.66 20.01
N ARG A 590 5.71 -45.13 19.93
CA ARG A 590 4.44 -45.57 20.59
C ARG A 590 3.28 -44.79 19.96
N ARG A 591 2.42 -45.34 19.09
CA ARG A 591 1.16 -46.12 19.30
C ARG A 591 0.21 -45.59 20.38
N GLY A 592 -1.02 -45.27 19.96
CA GLY A 592 -2.24 -45.00 20.73
C GLY A 592 -3.18 -44.09 19.92
N ALA A 593 -3.86 -44.59 18.88
CA ALA A 593 -5.19 -45.24 18.91
C ALA A 593 -6.35 -44.26 19.22
N TYR A 594 -7.27 -44.19 18.26
CA TYR A 594 -8.53 -43.44 18.23
C TYR A 594 -9.51 -43.88 19.32
N LEU A 595 -10.33 -42.96 19.83
CA LEU A 595 -11.69 -43.30 20.24
C LEU A 595 -12.67 -42.14 19.99
N ILE A 596 -13.84 -42.53 19.48
CA ILE A 596 -14.98 -41.74 19.06
C ILE A 596 -15.89 -41.47 20.29
N LEU A 597 -16.56 -40.30 20.29
CA LEU A 597 -17.70 -39.84 21.11
C LEU A 597 -18.74 -40.95 21.42
N PRO A 598 -19.62 -40.84 22.46
CA PRO A 598 -20.42 -39.63 22.75
C PRO A 598 -20.85 -39.39 24.23
N SER A 599 -21.36 -38.19 24.54
CA SER A 599 -22.75 -38.03 25.04
C SER A 599 -23.03 -36.61 25.55
N VAL A 600 -24.19 -36.13 25.10
CA VAL A 600 -24.98 -34.99 25.57
C VAL A 600 -25.35 -35.12 27.06
N ARG A 601 -25.29 -34.02 27.82
CA ARG A 601 -26.32 -33.67 28.82
C ARG A 601 -26.28 -32.18 29.17
N ALA A 602 -27.46 -31.58 29.11
CA ALA A 602 -27.81 -30.25 29.59
C ALA A 602 -28.22 -30.28 31.07
N ALA A 603 -28.11 -29.13 31.74
CA ALA A 603 -28.81 -28.61 32.93
C ALA A 603 -27.82 -27.71 33.69
N GLU A 604 -27.89 -26.38 33.62
CA GLU A 604 -28.83 -25.41 34.22
C GLU A 604 -28.05 -24.55 35.25
N PRO A 605 -28.37 -23.25 35.42
CA PRO A 605 -27.61 -22.30 36.24
C PRO A 605 -28.24 -22.10 37.62
N THR A 606 -27.47 -21.56 38.59
CA THR A 606 -27.88 -20.62 39.68
C THR A 606 -26.78 -20.52 40.75
N PRO A 607 -26.77 -19.49 41.62
CA PRO A 607 -27.48 -18.20 41.59
C PRO A 607 -26.57 -17.01 41.20
#